data_AF-A0AAN6JKN1-F1
#
_entry.id   AF-A0AAN6JKN1-F1
#
_cell.length_a   1.000
_cell.length_b   1.000
_cell.length_c   1.000
_cell.angle_alpha   90.00
_cell.angle_beta   90.00
_cell.angle_gamma   90.00
#
_symmetry.space_group_name_H-M   'P 1'
#
loop_
_entity.id
_entity.type
_entity.pdbx_description
1 polymer ?
#
loop_
_entity_poly.entity_id
_entity_poly.type
_entity_poly.pdbx_seq_one_letter_code
_entity_poly.pdbx_strand_id
1 'polypeptide(L)'
;MSNVDQKNDDKAVRHEEGKENSHQALDSKDEKSIANKLEAAAKAEKEEKKAEKEKEEQGYVFEAEKHGNEPSRGAKIDAQIEEEERLELERKGKA
;
A
#
# COMPACT_ATOMS: atom_id res chain seq x y z
N MET A 1 18.93 10.77 47.19
CA MET A 1 18.83 9.30 47.07
C MET A 1 17.37 8.96 47.28
N SER A 2 16.58 8.45 46.36
CA SER A 2 16.83 7.81 45.07
C SER A 2 15.52 7.90 44.28
N ASN A 3 15.60 8.37 43.04
CA ASN A 3 14.57 8.11 42.03
C ASN A 3 14.54 6.61 41.75
N VAL A 4 13.34 6.04 41.61
CA VAL A 4 12.95 4.89 40.77
C VAL A 4 11.79 4.20 41.48
N ASP A 5 10.58 4.36 40.94
CA ASP A 5 9.57 3.29 40.73
C ASP A 5 8.24 3.88 40.21
N GLN A 6 8.32 4.67 39.13
CA GLN A 6 7.15 5.05 38.32
C GLN A 6 7.35 4.51 36.91
N LYS A 7 7.17 3.21 36.74
CA LYS A 7 7.03 2.55 35.43
C LYS A 7 6.09 1.37 35.53
N ASN A 8 4.84 1.56 35.96
CA ASN A 8 3.85 0.46 35.93
C ASN A 8 2.39 0.91 35.74
N ASP A 9 2.12 2.05 35.08
CA ASP A 9 0.74 2.52 34.87
C ASP A 9 0.40 2.93 33.43
N ASP A 10 1.17 2.49 32.42
CA ASP A 10 0.87 2.76 31.00
C ASP A 10 0.07 1.63 30.31
N LYS A 11 -0.68 0.82 31.07
CA LYS A 11 -1.65 -0.15 30.52
C LYS A 11 -3.09 0.19 30.90
N ALA A 12 -3.45 1.47 30.86
CA ALA A 12 -4.85 1.81 30.67
C ALA A 12 -5.32 1.11 29.39
N VAL A 13 -6.29 0.19 29.52
CA VAL A 13 -6.81 -0.58 28.39
C VAL A 13 -7.39 0.42 27.39
N ARG A 14 -6.65 0.71 26.32
CA ARG A 14 -7.10 1.59 25.24
C ARG A 14 -8.12 0.81 24.43
N HIS A 15 -9.38 0.85 24.85
CA HIS A 15 -10.49 0.15 24.21
C HIS A 15 -10.76 0.60 22.76
N GLU A 16 -10.13 1.69 22.34
CA GLU A 16 -10.18 2.22 20.97
C GLU A 16 -9.03 1.70 20.08
N GLU A 17 -8.00 1.07 20.65
CA GLU A 17 -6.87 0.55 19.89
C GLU A 17 -7.17 -0.86 19.40
N GLY A 18 -7.03 -1.08 18.09
CA GLY A 18 -7.18 -2.40 17.49
C GLY A 18 -6.13 -3.36 18.05
N LYS A 19 -6.52 -4.61 18.28
CA LYS A 19 -5.59 -5.64 18.76
C LYS A 19 -4.49 -5.87 17.73
N GLU A 20 -3.24 -6.00 18.20
CA GLU A 20 -2.09 -6.34 17.36
C GLU A 20 -2.40 -7.57 16.48
N ASN A 21 -2.02 -7.49 15.20
CA ASN A 21 -2.20 -8.55 14.21
C ASN A 21 -3.64 -8.90 13.82
N SER A 22 -4.64 -8.08 14.16
CA SER A 22 -6.04 -8.31 13.75
C SER A 22 -6.27 -8.35 12.22
N HIS A 23 -5.29 -7.90 11.43
CA HIS A 23 -5.31 -7.90 9.97
C HIS A 23 -4.63 -9.13 9.34
N GLN A 24 -4.10 -10.07 10.12
CA GLN A 24 -3.44 -11.26 9.58
C GLN A 24 -4.46 -12.25 8.99
N ALA A 25 -4.35 -12.50 7.68
CA ALA A 25 -5.21 -13.46 6.96
C ALA A 25 -5.06 -14.91 7.46
N LEU A 26 -3.92 -15.24 8.08
CA LEU A 26 -3.59 -16.57 8.61
C LEU A 26 -3.57 -16.59 10.15
N ASP A 27 -4.46 -15.83 10.80
CA ASP A 27 -4.57 -15.88 12.26
C ASP A 27 -4.96 -17.29 12.73
N SER A 28 -4.19 -17.82 13.68
CA SER A 28 -4.48 -19.08 14.37
C SER A 28 -5.80 -19.08 15.13
N LYS A 29 -6.25 -17.90 15.58
CA LYS A 29 -7.50 -17.72 16.35
C LYS A 29 -8.73 -17.48 15.48
N ASP A 30 -8.54 -17.36 14.18
CA ASP A 30 -9.63 -17.19 13.22
C ASP A 30 -10.34 -18.52 12.97
N GLU A 31 -11.66 -18.52 13.10
CA GLU A 31 -12.51 -19.71 13.00
C GLU A 31 -12.78 -20.14 11.55
N LYS A 32 -12.31 -19.38 10.55
CA LYS A 32 -12.40 -19.78 9.15
C LYS A 32 -11.65 -21.10 8.89
N SER A 33 -12.22 -21.96 8.05
CA SER A 33 -11.56 -23.18 7.58
C SER A 33 -10.25 -22.88 6.85
N ILE A 34 -9.28 -23.80 6.91
CA ILE A 34 -7.96 -23.64 6.27
C ILE A 34 -8.09 -23.34 4.77
N ALA A 35 -9.00 -24.05 4.08
CA ALA A 35 -9.27 -23.82 2.66
C ALA A 35 -9.69 -22.36 2.38
N ASN A 36 -10.64 -21.84 3.17
CA ASN A 36 -11.15 -20.46 3.02
C ASN A 36 -10.06 -19.42 3.31
N LYS A 37 -9.19 -19.66 4.31
CA LYS A 37 -8.05 -18.79 4.61
C LYS A 37 -7.05 -18.73 3.46
N LEU A 38 -6.71 -19.88 2.89
CA LEU A 38 -5.80 -19.97 1.74
C LEU A 38 -6.39 -19.30 0.50
N GLU A 39 -7.68 -19.50 0.23
CA GLU A 39 -8.36 -18.83 -0.88
C GLU A 39 -8.38 -17.31 -0.72
N ALA A 40 -8.66 -16.82 0.49
CA ALA A 40 -8.65 -15.38 0.78
C ALA A 40 -7.26 -14.78 0.59
N ALA A 41 -6.22 -15.44 1.13
CA ALA A 41 -4.83 -15.01 0.96
C ALA A 41 -4.41 -14.99 -0.52
N ALA A 42 -4.74 -16.03 -1.28
CA ALA A 42 -4.41 -16.10 -2.71
C ALA A 42 -5.15 -15.07 -3.56
N LYS A 43 -6.39 -14.70 -3.17
CA LYS A 43 -7.13 -13.61 -3.83
C LYS A 43 -6.50 -12.26 -3.53
N ALA A 44 -6.19 -11.99 -2.25
CA ALA A 44 -5.52 -10.77 -1.84
C ALA A 44 -4.18 -10.57 -2.58
N GLU A 45 -3.34 -11.61 -2.65
CA GLU A 45 -2.06 -11.53 -3.39
C GLU A 45 -2.25 -11.22 -4.88
N LYS A 46 -3.27 -11.81 -5.51
CA LYS A 46 -3.60 -11.53 -6.92
C LYS A 46 -4.10 -10.10 -7.13
N GLU A 47 -4.92 -9.60 -6.21
CA GLU A 47 -5.43 -8.24 -6.26
C GLU A 47 -4.33 -7.22 -6.00
N GLU A 48 -3.44 -7.46 -5.04
CA GLU A 48 -2.26 -6.63 -4.80
C GLU A 48 -1.36 -6.56 -6.03
N LYS A 49 -1.03 -7.70 -6.64
CA LYS A 49 -0.24 -7.74 -7.89
C LYS A 49 -0.91 -7.01 -9.04
N LYS A 50 -2.24 -7.06 -9.13
CA LYS A 50 -2.99 -6.31 -10.15
C LYS A 50 -2.97 -4.82 -9.88
N ALA A 51 -3.22 -4.43 -8.63
CA ALA A 51 -3.20 -3.03 -8.22
C ALA A 51 -1.80 -2.42 -8.35
N GLU A 52 -0.74 -3.17 -8.07
CA GLU A 52 0.64 -2.74 -8.25
C GLU A 52 0.97 -2.50 -9.73
N LYS A 53 0.58 -3.43 -10.61
CA LYS A 53 0.69 -3.23 -12.07
C LYS A 53 -0.12 -2.05 -12.57
N GLU A 54 -1.35 -1.92 -12.09
CA GLU A 54 -2.22 -0.82 -12.48
C GLU A 54 -1.65 0.53 -12.03
N LYS A 55 -1.04 0.60 -10.83
CA LYS A 55 -0.30 1.78 -10.36
C LYS A 55 0.93 2.08 -11.21
N GLU A 56 1.67 1.07 -11.61
CA GLU A 56 2.84 1.21 -12.50
C GLU A 56 2.43 1.73 -13.88
N GLU A 57 1.29 1.26 -14.42
CA GLU A 57 0.77 1.67 -15.72
C GLU A 57 0.12 3.07 -15.69
N GLN A 58 -0.63 3.39 -14.64
CA GLN A 58 -1.40 4.64 -14.55
C GLN A 58 -0.57 5.83 -14.06
N GLY A 59 0.53 5.57 -13.33
CA GLY A 59 1.42 6.61 -12.85
C GLY A 59 0.83 7.49 -11.74
N TYR A 60 1.67 8.36 -11.19
CA TYR A 60 1.36 9.19 -10.01
C TYR A 60 0.42 10.37 -10.32
N VAL A 61 0.36 10.81 -11.59
CA VAL A 61 -0.56 11.87 -12.06
C VAL A 61 -2.01 11.39 -12.03
N PHE A 62 -2.26 10.14 -12.41
CA PHE A 62 -3.60 9.57 -12.51
C PHE A 62 -4.31 9.47 -11.16
N GLU A 63 -3.58 9.19 -10.08
CA GLU A 63 -4.18 9.09 -8.75
C GLU A 63 -4.78 10.44 -8.32
N ALA A 64 -4.11 11.56 -8.60
CA ALA A 64 -4.65 12.89 -8.30
C ALA A 64 -5.94 13.16 -9.08
N GLU A 65 -5.93 12.87 -10.39
CA GLU A 65 -7.10 13.05 -11.27
C GLU A 65 -8.28 12.17 -10.85
N LYS A 66 -8.03 10.93 -10.45
CA LYS A 66 -9.04 9.97 -9.97
C LYS A 66 -9.75 10.47 -8.70
N HIS A 67 -9.03 11.14 -7.80
CA HIS A 67 -9.61 11.77 -6.61
C HIS A 67 -10.21 13.16 -6.89
N GLY A 68 -10.25 13.60 -8.15
CA GLY A 68 -10.78 14.90 -8.57
C GLY A 68 -9.87 16.08 -8.22
N ASN A 69 -8.59 15.81 -7.92
CA ASN A 69 -7.60 16.83 -7.59
C ASN A 69 -6.72 17.13 -8.80
N GLU A 70 -6.23 18.36 -8.90
CA GLU A 70 -5.23 18.70 -9.90
C GLU A 70 -3.84 18.22 -9.44
N PRO A 71 -3.11 17.46 -10.27
CA PRO A 71 -1.74 17.05 -9.97
C PRO A 71 -0.82 18.26 -9.90
N SER A 72 0.22 18.17 -9.05
CA SER A 72 1.16 19.28 -8.86
C SER A 72 1.92 19.62 -10.15
N ARG A 73 2.42 20.86 -10.25
CA ARG A 73 3.20 21.28 -11.43
C ARG A 73 4.42 20.39 -11.69
N GLY A 74 5.12 19.95 -10.64
CA GLY A 74 6.26 19.04 -10.76
C GLY A 74 5.83 17.68 -11.31
N ALA A 75 4.78 17.09 -10.73
CA ALA A 75 4.26 15.82 -11.20
C ALA A 75 3.83 15.87 -12.69
N LYS A 76 3.20 16.96 -13.13
CA LYS A 76 2.86 17.12 -14.56
C LYS A 76 4.10 17.14 -15.46
N ILE A 77 5.16 17.82 -15.04
CA ILE A 77 6.42 17.91 -15.82
C ILE A 77 7.12 16.55 -15.84
N ASP A 78 7.24 15.90 -14.68
CA ASP A 78 7.89 14.60 -14.59
C ASP A 78 7.17 13.58 -15.50
N ALA A 79 5.83 13.61 -15.56
CA ALA A 79 5.05 12.68 -16.39
C ALA A 79 5.25 12.92 -17.88
N GLN A 80 5.40 14.19 -18.29
CA GLN A 80 5.75 14.55 -19.66
C GLN A 80 7.16 14.06 -20.03
N ILE A 81 8.13 14.24 -19.14
CA ILE A 81 9.50 13.78 -19.35
C ILE A 81 9.54 12.25 -19.49
N GLU A 82 8.86 11.52 -18.61
CA GLU A 82 8.79 10.05 -18.69
C GLU A 82 8.17 9.56 -20.00
N GLU A 83 7.12 10.24 -20.50
CA GLU A 83 6.49 9.91 -21.78
C GLU A 83 7.42 10.20 -22.97
N GLU A 84 8.08 11.36 -22.97
CA GLU A 84 9.07 11.74 -23.98
C GLU A 84 10.25 10.76 -24.02
N GLU A 85 10.81 10.42 -22.85
CA GLU A 85 11.90 9.45 -22.73
C GLU A 85 11.50 8.06 -23.22
N ARG A 86 10.29 7.60 -22.89
CA ARG A 86 9.76 6.31 -23.36
C ARG A 86 9.65 6.28 -24.88
N LEU A 87 9.11 7.34 -25.50
CA LEU A 87 9.00 7.47 -26.95
C LEU A 87 10.38 7.53 -27.63
N GLU A 88 11.35 8.22 -27.03
CA GLU A 88 12.72 8.22 -27.54
C GLU A 88 13.37 6.84 -27.47
N LEU A 89 13.17 6.11 -26.37
CA LEU A 89 13.73 4.78 -26.18
C LEU A 89 13.13 3.78 -27.17
N GLU A 90 11.83 3.88 -27.45
CA GLU A 90 11.17 3.11 -28.53
C GLU A 90 11.73 3.45 -29.91
N ARG A 91 12.01 4.72 -30.19
CA ARG A 91 12.63 5.14 -31.46
C ARG A 91 14.06 4.61 -31.58
N LYS A 92 14.85 4.68 -30.50
CA LYS A 92 16.23 4.20 -30.45
C LYS A 92 16.33 2.67 -30.52
N GLY A 93 15.39 1.93 -29.91
CA GLY A 93 15.36 0.47 -29.91
C GLY A 93 14.78 -0.18 -31.16
N LYS A 94 14.15 0.59 -32.06
CA LYS A 94 13.71 0.15 -33.39
C LYS A 94 14.78 0.30 -34.48
N ALA A 95 15.97 0.82 -34.15
CA ALA A 95 17.12 0.96 -35.04
C ALA A 95 18.09 -0.22 -34.93
#